data_AF-A0A1X7SPT5-F1
#
_entry.id   AF-A0A1X7SPT5-F1
#
_cell.length_a   1.000
_cell.length_b   1.000
_cell.length_c   1.000
_cell.angle_alpha   90.00
_cell.angle_beta   90.00
_cell.angle_gamma   90.00
#
_symmetry.space_group_name_H-M   'P 1'
#
loop_
_entity.id
_entity.type
_entity.pdbx_description
1 polymer ?
#
loop_
_entity_poly.entity_id
_entity_poly.type
_entity_poly.pdbx_seq_one_letter_code
_entity_poly.pdbx_strand_id
1 'polypeptide(L)'
;MVLIAIAALLVAGKYGLEVLVYDDEGNYGRDFVNITVRPEPHVNKAPIVIISPSTNITIKPSDKLILDASKTSDDGPKGETLFYQWDLISGPLQGVSGNRDYWTQPLLTLKHLNVGKYVF
;
A
#
# COMPACT_ATOMS: atom_id res chain seq x y z
N MET A 1 26.41 -38.65 -2.08
CA MET A 1 25.08 -38.08 -2.40
C MET A 1 25.22 -36.57 -2.43
N VAL A 2 25.24 -35.97 -3.63
CA VAL A 2 25.32 -34.50 -3.78
C VAL A 2 23.90 -33.96 -3.64
N LEU A 3 23.65 -33.13 -2.63
CA LEU A 3 22.36 -32.48 -2.46
C LEU A 3 22.23 -31.39 -3.54
N ILE A 4 21.63 -31.74 -4.68
CA ILE A 4 21.19 -30.74 -5.65
C ILE A 4 19.99 -30.04 -5.00
N ALA A 5 20.25 -28.88 -4.40
CA ALA A 5 19.19 -27.94 -4.08
C ALA A 5 18.62 -27.45 -5.41
N ILE A 6 17.49 -28.04 -5.82
CA ILE A 6 16.62 -27.47 -6.84
C ILE A 6 16.39 -26.01 -6.43
N ALA A 7 16.57 -25.09 -7.37
CA ALA A 7 16.40 -23.65 -7.21
C ALA A 7 14.94 -23.26 -6.89
N ALA A 8 14.37 -23.82 -5.83
CA ALA A 8 13.23 -23.25 -5.15
C ALA A 8 13.74 -21.93 -4.56
N LEU A 9 13.15 -20.83 -5.02
CA LEU A 9 13.38 -19.46 -4.56
C LEU A 9 13.78 -19.43 -3.08
N LEU A 10 15.07 -19.20 -2.81
CA LEU A 10 15.53 -19.03 -1.44
C LEU A 10 14.84 -17.79 -0.85
N VAL A 11 14.16 -17.97 0.27
CA VAL A 11 13.59 -16.86 1.03
C VAL A 11 14.74 -16.02 1.60
N ALA A 12 14.54 -14.70 1.75
CA ALA A 12 15.52 -13.85 2.40
C ALA A 12 15.89 -14.40 3.79
N GLY A 13 17.18 -14.55 4.05
CA GLY A 13 17.66 -15.25 5.24
C GLY A 13 19.15 -15.53 5.23
N LYS A 14 19.61 -16.12 6.34
CA LYS A 14 20.98 -16.63 6.49
C LYS A 14 20.92 -18.14 6.50
N TYR A 15 21.73 -18.78 5.67
CA TYR A 15 21.82 -20.22 5.54
C TYR A 15 23.25 -20.67 5.80
N GLY A 16 23.40 -21.76 6.54
CA GLY A 16 24.66 -22.47 6.69
C GLY A 16 24.55 -23.83 6.02
N LEU A 17 25.48 -24.15 5.13
CA LEU A 17 25.61 -25.47 4.55
C LEU A 17 26.86 -26.12 5.15
N GLU A 18 26.69 -27.30 5.74
CA GLU A 18 27.81 -28.14 6.14
C GLU A 18 28.07 -29.15 5.04
N VAL A 19 29.34 -29.27 4.63
CA VAL A 19 29.80 -30.29 3.69
C VAL A 19 30.62 -31.30 4.46
N LEU A 20 30.22 -32.56 4.44
CA LEU A 20 31.01 -33.67 4.96
C LEU A 20 31.51 -34.51 3.77
N VAL A 21 32.81 -34.82 3.78
CA VAL A 21 33.46 -35.67 2.79
C VAL A 21 34.09 -36.85 3.52
N TYR A 22 33.83 -38.07 3.04
CA TYR A 22 34.38 -39.31 3.61
C TYR A 22 35.32 -39.97 2.60
N ASP A 23 36.35 -40.67 3.07
CA ASP A 23 37.07 -41.68 2.29
C ASP A 23 36.46 -43.08 2.48
N ASP A 24 37.03 -44.08 1.80
CA ASP A 24 36.61 -45.49 1.86
C ASP A 24 37.03 -46.19 3.16
N GLU A 25 37.96 -45.60 3.90
CA GLU A 25 38.42 -46.06 5.21
C GLU A 25 37.58 -45.48 6.37
N GLY A 26 36.70 -44.52 6.09
CA GLY A 26 35.78 -43.91 7.04
C GLY A 26 36.30 -42.63 7.71
N ASN A 27 37.45 -42.11 7.30
CA ASN A 27 37.90 -40.78 7.73
C ASN A 27 37.02 -39.72 7.07
N TYR A 28 36.81 -38.60 7.75
CA TYR A 28 36.02 -37.50 7.20
C TYR A 28 36.58 -36.12 7.48
N GLY A 29 36.39 -35.23 6.51
CA GLY A 29 36.58 -33.79 6.64
C GLY A 29 35.24 -33.08 6.60
N ARG A 30 35.16 -31.92 7.27
CA ARG A 30 33.98 -31.06 7.23
C ARG A 30 34.35 -29.60 7.02
N ASP A 31 33.48 -28.88 6.31
CA ASP A 31 33.59 -27.42 6.14
C ASP A 31 32.20 -26.77 6.06
N PHE A 32 32.15 -25.45 6.25
CA PHE A 32 30.92 -24.66 6.30
C PHE A 32 30.89 -23.55 5.26
N VAL A 33 29.77 -23.42 4.56
CA VAL A 33 29.48 -22.29 3.67
C VAL A 33 28.33 -21.46 4.23
N ASN A 34 28.59 -20.17 4.47
CA ASN A 34 27.56 -19.22 4.88
C ASN A 34 27.00 -18.49 3.66
N ILE A 35 25.69 -18.58 3.45
CA ILE A 35 24.97 -17.90 2.39
C ILE A 35 24.03 -16.87 3.02
N THR A 36 24.11 -15.62 2.54
CA THR A 36 23.13 -14.58 2.89
C THR A 36 22.30 -14.26 1.67
N VAL A 37 21.01 -14.57 1.74
CA VAL A 37 20.02 -14.19 0.73
C VAL A 37 19.36 -12.90 1.20
N ARG A 38 19.56 -11.83 0.44
CA ARG A 38 18.95 -10.53 0.74
C ARG A 38 17.55 -10.47 0.12
N PRO A 39 16.60 -9.75 0.74
CA PRO A 39 15.34 -9.47 0.09
C PRO A 39 15.58 -8.66 -1.19
N GLU A 40 14.75 -8.88 -2.21
CA GLU A 40 14.70 -8.01 -3.37
C GLU A 40 14.42 -6.56 -2.93
N PRO A 41 15.06 -5.56 -3.56
CA PRO A 41 14.75 -4.16 -3.29
C PRO A 41 13.25 -3.90 -3.50
N HIS A 42 12.59 -3.32 -2.50
CA HIS A 42 11.21 -2.86 -2.67
C HIS A 42 11.17 -1.68 -3.65
N VAL A 43 10.36 -1.79 -4.69
CA VAL A 43 10.08 -0.70 -5.62
C VAL A 43 8.69 -0.18 -5.31
N ASN A 44 8.61 1.06 -4.79
CA ASN A 44 7.34 1.67 -4.41
C ASN A 44 6.40 1.79 -5.62
N LYS A 45 5.13 1.47 -5.41
CA LYS A 45 4.08 1.68 -6.41
C LYS A 45 3.32 2.96 -6.09
N ALA A 46 2.33 3.25 -6.92
CA ALA A 46 1.41 4.34 -6.65
C ALA A 46 0.36 3.91 -5.60
N PRO A 47 -0.12 4.83 -4.75
CA PRO A 47 -1.18 4.55 -3.79
C PRO A 47 -2.47 4.05 -4.47
N ILE A 48 -3.20 3.19 -3.76
CA ILE A 48 -4.52 2.70 -4.16
C ILE A 48 -5.57 3.52 -3.41
N VAL A 49 -6.26 4.42 -4.14
CA VAL A 49 -7.29 5.30 -3.59
C VAL A 49 -8.58 4.54 -3.34
N ILE A 50 -9.10 4.63 -2.11
CA ILE A 50 -10.35 4.01 -1.70
C ILE A 50 -11.24 5.08 -1.07
N ILE A 51 -12.37 5.38 -1.71
CA ILE A 51 -13.34 6.37 -1.25
C ILE A 51 -14.63 5.69 -0.80
N SER A 52 -15.19 6.11 0.33
CA SER A 52 -16.48 5.66 0.84
C SER A 52 -17.38 6.85 1.22
N PRO A 53 -18.65 6.88 0.82
CA PRO A 53 -19.30 5.98 -0.15
C PRO A 53 -18.76 6.16 -1.58
N SER A 54 -18.76 5.09 -2.39
CA SER A 54 -18.01 5.04 -3.66
C SER A 54 -18.82 5.29 -4.94
N THR A 55 -20.16 5.20 -4.92
CA THR A 55 -20.97 5.37 -6.15
C THR A 55 -22.38 5.93 -5.89
N ASN A 56 -22.87 6.77 -6.82
CA ASN A 56 -24.28 7.20 -6.98
C ASN A 56 -24.97 7.63 -5.67
N ILE A 57 -24.35 8.58 -4.97
CA ILE A 57 -24.86 9.11 -3.72
C ILE A 57 -25.98 10.13 -4.01
N THR A 58 -27.15 9.93 -3.42
CA THR A 58 -28.26 10.89 -3.48
C THR A 58 -28.55 11.39 -2.06
N ILE A 59 -28.57 12.70 -1.88
CA ILE A 59 -28.84 13.36 -0.59
C ILE A 59 -29.86 14.48 -0.77
N LYS A 60 -30.51 14.89 0.32
CA LYS A 60 -31.35 16.10 0.36
C LYS A 60 -30.48 17.34 0.62
N PRO A 61 -30.92 18.55 0.24
CA PRO A 61 -30.15 19.78 0.47
C PRO A 61 -29.77 20.05 1.94
N SER A 62 -30.58 19.56 2.88
CA SER A 62 -30.33 19.67 4.33
C SER A 62 -29.29 18.67 4.85
N ASP A 63 -28.93 17.66 4.08
CA ASP A 63 -28.11 16.56 4.55
C ASP A 63 -26.63 16.94 4.58
N LYS A 64 -25.91 16.28 5.49
CA LYS A 64 -24.44 16.27 5.51
C LYS A 64 -23.97 15.01 4.80
N LEU A 65 -23.08 15.17 3.81
CA LEU A 65 -22.37 14.06 3.19
C LEU A 65 -20.90 14.10 3.62
N ILE A 66 -20.35 12.93 3.96
CA ILE A 66 -18.93 12.75 4.23
C ILE A 66 -18.41 11.75 3.19
N LEU A 67 -17.42 12.15 2.41
CA LEU A 67 -16.60 11.26 1.61
C LEU A 67 -15.32 10.96 2.38
N ASP A 68 -15.02 9.68 2.54
CA ASP A 68 -13.91 9.18 3.35
C ASP A 68 -12.90 8.43 2.48
N ALA A 69 -11.71 9.01 2.33
CA ALA A 69 -10.55 8.43 1.67
C ALA A 69 -9.52 7.84 2.65
N SER A 70 -9.82 7.77 3.96
CA SER A 70 -8.88 7.31 4.99
C SER A 70 -8.44 5.85 4.87
N LYS A 71 -9.16 5.07 4.05
CA LYS A 71 -8.82 3.68 3.74
C LYS A 71 -7.86 3.53 2.57
N THR A 72 -7.45 4.63 1.94
CA THR A 72 -6.40 4.65 0.92
C THR A 72 -5.11 4.09 1.51
N SER A 73 -4.40 3.26 0.75
CA SER A 73 -3.15 2.64 1.18
C SER A 73 -2.08 2.71 0.10
N ASP A 74 -0.82 2.72 0.52
CA ASP A 74 0.34 2.57 -0.36
C ASP A 74 1.21 1.39 0.10
N ASP A 75 2.02 0.83 -0.80
CA ASP A 75 2.95 -0.25 -0.47
C ASP A 75 4.31 0.25 0.06
N GLY A 76 4.43 1.57 0.23
CA GLY A 76 5.61 2.23 0.76
C GLY A 76 5.97 1.90 2.20
N PRO A 77 7.07 2.51 2.69
CA PRO A 77 7.56 2.27 4.04
C PRO A 77 6.47 2.49 5.09
N LYS A 78 6.42 1.63 6.10
CA LYS A 78 5.51 1.80 7.23
C LYS A 78 5.68 3.19 7.85
N GLY A 79 4.57 3.91 8.00
CA GLY A 79 4.55 5.26 8.58
C GLY A 79 4.70 6.39 7.54
N GLU A 80 4.75 6.06 6.25
CA GLU A 80 4.65 7.07 5.20
C GLU A 80 3.34 7.86 5.30
N THR A 81 3.44 9.17 5.12
CA THR A 81 2.29 10.08 5.16
C THR A 81 1.72 10.22 3.76
N LEU A 82 0.44 9.92 3.60
CA LEU A 82 -0.30 10.21 2.37
C LEU A 82 -0.84 11.64 2.40
N PHE A 83 -0.72 12.34 1.28
CA PHE A 83 -1.29 13.67 1.08
C PHE A 83 -2.56 13.55 0.24
N TYR A 84 -3.60 14.27 0.63
CA TYR A 84 -4.89 14.24 -0.05
C TYR A 84 -5.16 15.59 -0.72
N GLN A 85 -5.94 15.56 -1.78
CA GLN A 85 -6.52 16.73 -2.40
C GLN A 85 -7.85 16.32 -3.03
N TRP A 86 -8.92 17.03 -2.68
CA TRP A 86 -10.20 16.93 -3.36
C TRP A 86 -10.41 18.15 -4.24
N ASP A 87 -10.85 17.94 -5.47
CA ASP A 87 -11.16 19.01 -6.41
C ASP A 87 -12.62 18.90 -6.85
N LEU A 88 -13.37 20.01 -6.84
CA LEU A 88 -14.70 20.02 -7.44
C LEU A 88 -14.57 20.17 -8.96
N ILE A 89 -14.73 19.06 -9.69
CA ILE A 89 -14.63 19.03 -11.16
C ILE A 89 -15.85 19.69 -11.81
N SER A 90 -17.06 19.42 -11.30
CA SER A 90 -18.28 20.07 -11.80
C SER A 90 -19.42 20.10 -10.77
N GLY A 91 -20.28 21.11 -10.86
CA GLY A 91 -21.50 21.24 -10.07
C GLY A 91 -21.90 22.70 -9.82
N PRO A 92 -23.03 22.94 -9.14
CA PRO A 92 -23.45 24.30 -8.77
C PRO A 92 -22.43 24.97 -7.82
N LEU A 93 -21.61 25.88 -8.37
CA LEU A 93 -20.48 26.55 -7.69
C LEU A 93 -20.86 27.40 -6.46
N GLN A 94 -22.15 27.69 -6.26
CA GLN A 94 -22.65 28.56 -5.17
C GLN A 94 -22.87 27.83 -3.83
N GLY A 95 -22.72 26.50 -3.76
CA GLY A 95 -23.11 25.70 -2.59
C GLY A 95 -21.98 25.32 -1.62
N VAL A 96 -20.73 25.66 -1.92
CA VAL A 96 -19.60 25.32 -1.04
C VAL A 96 -19.21 26.53 -0.21
N SER A 97 -20.10 26.94 0.70
CA SER A 97 -19.76 27.93 1.72
C SER A 97 -19.02 27.23 2.86
N GLY A 98 -17.72 27.06 2.70
CA GLY A 98 -16.82 26.53 3.72
C GLY A 98 -15.41 26.98 3.39
N ASN A 99 -14.68 27.43 4.39
CA ASN A 99 -13.33 27.98 4.28
C ASN A 99 -12.48 27.16 3.28
N ARG A 100 -11.98 27.80 2.22
CA ARG A 100 -11.16 27.18 1.15
C ARG A 100 -9.73 26.89 1.60
N ASP A 101 -9.56 26.55 2.88
CA ASP A 101 -8.34 25.89 3.33
C ASP A 101 -8.43 24.47 2.78
N TYR A 102 -7.85 24.30 1.58
CA TYR A 102 -7.52 23.08 0.87
C TYR A 102 -8.09 21.81 1.50
N TRP A 103 -9.03 21.15 0.81
CA TRP A 103 -9.53 19.83 1.19
C TRP A 103 -8.41 18.80 1.07
N THR A 104 -7.51 18.80 2.05
CA THR A 104 -6.29 18.00 2.11
C THR A 104 -6.34 16.94 3.19
N GLN A 105 -7.50 16.86 3.85
CA GLN A 105 -7.81 15.82 4.80
C GLN A 105 -8.37 14.60 4.07
N PRO A 106 -8.19 13.39 4.63
CA PRO A 106 -8.81 12.17 4.09
C PRO A 106 -10.34 12.23 4.13
N LEU A 107 -10.93 13.11 4.96
CA LEU A 107 -12.37 13.30 5.10
C LEU A 107 -12.82 14.60 4.44
N LEU A 108 -13.62 14.49 3.38
CA LEU A 108 -14.32 15.61 2.76
C LEU A 108 -15.74 15.71 3.31
N THR A 109 -16.07 16.83 3.95
CA THR A 109 -17.41 17.10 4.46
C THR A 109 -18.13 18.09 3.57
N LEU A 110 -19.26 17.67 3.01
CA LEU A 110 -20.15 18.48 2.18
C LEU A 110 -21.45 18.76 2.96
N LYS A 111 -21.89 20.02 2.94
CA LYS A 111 -23.11 20.50 3.61
C LYS A 111 -23.75 21.58 2.75
N HIS A 112 -25.06 21.78 2.92
CA HIS A 112 -25.80 22.88 2.27
C HIS A 112 -25.63 22.91 0.75
N LEU A 113 -25.55 21.73 0.13
CA LEU A 113 -25.44 21.64 -1.32
C LEU A 113 -26.74 22.08 -1.98
N ASN A 114 -26.62 22.90 -3.02
CA ASN A 114 -27.74 23.23 -3.89
C ASN A 114 -28.17 21.99 -4.68
N VAL A 115 -29.43 21.94 -5.10
CA VAL A 115 -29.91 20.85 -5.95
C VAL A 115 -29.10 20.83 -7.25
N GLY A 116 -28.46 19.70 -7.53
CA GLY A 116 -27.63 19.53 -8.73
C GLY A 116 -26.82 18.24 -8.69
N LYS A 117 -26.07 18.01 -9.78
CA LYS A 117 -25.09 16.94 -9.86
C LYS A 117 -23.70 17.51 -9.55
N TYR A 118 -22.93 16.76 -8.77
CA TYR A 118 -21.59 17.12 -8.37
C TYR A 118 -20.62 16.01 -8.80
N VAL A 119 -19.46 16.41 -9.30
CA VAL A 119 -18.33 15.52 -9.62
C VAL A 119 -17.11 16.06 -8.89
N PHE A 120 -16.48 15.21 -8.10
CA PHE A 120 -15.23 15.46 -7.40
C PHE A 120 -14.17 14.49 -7.93
#